data_AF-A0A1I6ZPN0-F1
#
_entry.id   AF-A0A1I6ZPN0-F1
#
_cell.length_a   1.000
_cell.length_b   1.000
_cell.length_c   1.000
_cell.angle_alpha   90.00
_cell.angle_beta   90.00
_cell.angle_gamma   90.00
#
_symmetry.space_group_name_H-M   'P 1'
#
loop_
_entity.id
_entity.type
_entity.pdbx_description
1 polymer ?
#
loop_
_entity_poly.entity_id
_entity_poly.type
_entity_poly.pdbx_seq_one_letter_code
_entity_poly.pdbx_strand_id
1 'polypeptide(L)'
;MRDTDGGSGLGDAFGIALRQHHEGRRSFEIVERDDGLIGVNDLAPYFADRADWPAIDQRAASGITGRVLDLGCGAGRHAVPLTRDGFDVLGIDSSPGAVDVARERGTAAMVGRADALPDDVGGFDTILLLGQNIGLLVRR
;
A
#
# COMPACT_ATOMS: atom_id res chain seq x y z
N MET A 1 18.02 -11.68 -13.19
CA MET A 1 19.41 -11.48 -12.75
C MET A 1 19.38 -11.58 -11.24
N ARG A 2 19.94 -12.64 -10.64
CA ARG A 2 20.01 -12.77 -9.18
C ARG A 2 21.19 -11.97 -8.68
N ASP A 3 20.97 -11.16 -7.66
CA ASP A 3 22.04 -10.44 -6.97
C ASP A 3 22.08 -10.91 -5.51
N THR A 4 23.28 -11.33 -5.10
CA THR A 4 23.57 -12.05 -3.85
C THR A 4 24.31 -11.19 -2.84
N ASP A 5 24.22 -9.87 -2.91
CA ASP A 5 24.88 -8.98 -1.95
C ASP A 5 23.89 -7.99 -1.33
N GLY A 6 23.81 -8.03 0.00
CA GLY A 6 22.88 -7.29 0.87
C GLY A 6 23.13 -5.79 0.96
N GLY A 7 23.29 -5.12 -0.17
CA GLY A 7 23.42 -3.68 -0.24
C GLY A 7 23.48 -3.22 -1.69
N SER A 8 22.34 -2.84 -2.27
CA SER A 8 22.33 -2.28 -3.61
C SER A 8 21.15 -1.33 -3.74
N GLY A 9 21.37 -0.18 -4.38
CA GLY A 9 20.33 0.76 -4.79
C GLY A 9 19.38 0.22 -5.87
N LEU A 10 18.85 -1.00 -5.70
CA LEU A 10 17.63 -1.50 -6.34
C LEU A 10 16.43 -0.84 -5.65
N GLY A 11 16.26 0.45 -5.93
CA GLY A 11 15.34 1.34 -5.24
C GLY A 11 13.90 1.11 -5.63
N ASP A 12 13.03 1.00 -4.62
CA ASP A 12 11.59 1.31 -4.63
C ASP A 12 10.86 1.30 -6.00
N ALA A 13 10.95 0.18 -6.72
CA ALA A 13 10.40 0.06 -8.07
C ALA A 13 8.88 0.25 -8.07
N PHE A 14 8.22 -0.25 -7.02
CA PHE A 14 6.79 -0.08 -6.82
C PHE A 14 6.41 1.39 -6.61
N GLY A 15 7.10 2.11 -5.72
CA GLY A 15 6.87 3.54 -5.50
C GLY A 15 7.12 4.38 -6.75
N ILE A 16 8.16 4.05 -7.53
CA ILE A 16 8.43 4.68 -8.83
C ILE A 16 7.26 4.42 -9.82
N ALA A 17 6.77 3.19 -9.91
CA ALA A 17 5.65 2.86 -10.81
C ALA A 17 4.36 3.57 -10.40
N LEU A 18 4.06 3.66 -9.11
CA LEU A 18 2.93 4.43 -8.57
C LEU A 18 3.06 5.92 -8.88
N ARG A 19 4.25 6.49 -8.68
CA ARG A 19 4.55 7.90 -9.00
C ARG A 19 4.28 8.20 -10.48
N GLN A 20 4.78 7.36 -11.38
CA GLN A 20 4.54 7.51 -12.81
C GLN A 20 3.05 7.44 -13.16
N HIS A 21 2.30 6.52 -12.54
CA HIS A 21 0.85 6.44 -12.71
C HIS A 21 0.15 7.72 -12.24
N HIS A 22 0.54 8.23 -11.07
CA HIS A 22 0.00 9.45 -10.51
C HIS A 22 0.26 10.67 -11.40
N GLU A 23 1.39 10.70 -12.11
CA GLU A 23 1.75 11.70 -13.12
C GLU A 23 1.05 11.51 -14.48
N GLY A 24 0.11 10.56 -14.58
CA GLY A 24 -0.68 10.29 -15.79
C GLY A 24 0.03 9.41 -16.82
N ARG A 25 1.15 8.77 -16.47
CA ARG A 25 1.82 7.79 -17.35
C ARG A 25 1.23 6.41 -17.12
N ARG A 26 1.00 5.66 -18.19
CA ARG A 26 0.66 4.24 -18.06
C ARG A 26 1.90 3.48 -17.58
N SER A 27 1.83 2.91 -16.39
CA SER A 27 2.90 2.12 -15.76
C SER A 27 2.37 0.74 -15.36
N PHE A 28 3.29 -0.19 -15.13
CA PHE A 28 3.00 -1.56 -14.68
C PHE A 28 3.94 -1.95 -13.54
N GLU A 29 3.43 -2.79 -12.64
CA GLU A 29 4.23 -3.46 -11.64
C GLU A 29 4.58 -4.85 -12.19
N ILE A 30 5.86 -5.20 -12.19
CA ILE A 30 6.33 -6.50 -12.63
C ILE A 30 6.98 -7.18 -11.43
N VAL A 31 6.46 -8.36 -11.07
CA VAL A 31 6.94 -9.13 -9.92
C VAL A 31 7.43 -10.48 -10.40
N GLU A 32 8.71 -10.76 -10.18
CA GLU A 32 9.30 -12.09 -10.35
C GLU A 32 9.33 -12.79 -8.99
N ARG A 33 8.63 -13.92 -8.88
CA ARG A 33 8.60 -14.76 -7.68
C ARG A 33 9.75 -15.77 -7.69
N ASP A 34 10.09 -16.28 -6.52
CA ASP A 34 11.16 -17.27 -6.33
C ASP A 34 10.89 -18.61 -7.02
N ASP A 35 9.61 -18.96 -7.21
CA ASP A 35 9.15 -20.09 -8.04
C ASP A 35 9.30 -19.85 -9.55
N GLY A 36 9.85 -18.70 -9.96
CA GLY A 36 10.06 -18.32 -11.35
C GLY A 36 8.82 -17.76 -12.04
N LEU A 37 7.70 -17.61 -11.34
CA LEU A 37 6.50 -16.99 -11.90
C LEU A 37 6.69 -15.48 -12.02
N ILE A 38 6.42 -14.95 -13.22
CA ILE A 38 6.39 -13.50 -13.48
C ILE A 38 4.94 -13.05 -13.56
N GLY A 39 4.57 -12.11 -12.67
CA GLY A 39 3.32 -11.38 -12.71
C GLY A 39 3.49 -9.98 -13.27
N VAL A 40 2.48 -9.48 -13.98
CA VAL A 40 2.41 -8.10 -14.46
C VAL A 40 1.06 -7.52 -14.03
N ASN A 41 1.08 -6.47 -13.23
CA ASN A 41 -0.10 -5.80 -12.73
C ASN A 41 -0.21 -4.39 -13.33
N ASP A 42 -1.40 -4.02 -13.82
CA ASP A 42 -1.73 -2.63 -14.12
C ASP A 42 -1.79 -1.84 -12.81
N LEU A 43 -1.30 -0.59 -12.79
CA LEU A 43 -1.32 0.23 -11.58
C LEU A 43 -2.68 0.87 -11.30
N ALA A 44 -3.58 0.98 -12.29
CA ALA A 44 -4.87 1.66 -12.12
C ALA A 44 -5.70 1.18 -10.90
N PRO A 45 -5.76 -0.12 -10.57
CA PRO A 45 -6.47 -0.60 -9.38
C PRO A 45 -5.92 -0.07 -8.05
N TYR A 46 -4.65 0.35 -7.96
CA TYR A 46 -4.08 0.97 -6.75
C TYR A 46 -4.59 2.42 -6.54
N PHE A 47 -5.29 2.98 -7.53
CA PHE A 47 -5.90 4.31 -7.49
C PHE A 47 -7.42 4.28 -7.44
N ALA A 48 -8.04 3.10 -7.44
CA ALA A 48 -9.49 2.92 -7.41
C ALA A 48 -10.16 3.60 -6.20
N ASP A 49 -11.30 4.27 -6.43
CA ASP A 49 -12.17 4.80 -5.37
C ASP A 49 -13.09 3.68 -4.85
N ARG A 50 -13.75 3.92 -3.72
CA ARG A 50 -14.60 2.97 -2.99
C ARG A 50 -15.68 2.33 -3.85
N ALA A 51 -16.20 3.05 -4.83
CA ALA A 51 -17.22 2.55 -5.77
C ALA A 51 -16.70 1.40 -6.66
N ASP A 52 -15.40 1.40 -6.94
CA ASP A 52 -14.74 0.43 -7.84
C ASP A 52 -14.08 -0.73 -7.08
N TRP A 53 -14.15 -0.73 -5.75
CA TRP A 53 -13.59 -1.82 -4.95
C TRP A 53 -14.34 -3.12 -5.20
N PRO A 54 -13.65 -4.28 -5.20
CA PRO A 54 -14.29 -5.59 -5.21
C PRO A 54 -15.29 -5.73 -4.06
N ALA A 55 -16.34 -6.53 -4.25
CA ALA A 55 -17.39 -6.72 -3.25
C ALA A 55 -16.88 -7.17 -1.87
N ILE A 56 -15.77 -7.92 -1.83
CA ILE A 56 -15.14 -8.35 -0.57
C ILE A 56 -14.56 -7.15 0.22
N ASP A 57 -13.91 -6.21 -0.46
CA ASP A 57 -13.37 -4.99 0.15
C ASP A 57 -14.51 -4.07 0.61
N GLN A 58 -15.58 -3.93 -0.19
CA GLN A 58 -16.76 -3.15 0.21
C GLN A 58 -17.41 -3.72 1.47
N ARG A 59 -17.49 -5.05 1.56
CA ARG A 59 -18.03 -5.74 2.73
C ARG A 59 -17.10 -5.60 3.95
N ALA A 60 -15.79 -5.69 3.77
CA ALA A 60 -14.84 -5.42 4.86
C ALA A 60 -14.99 -3.97 5.35
N ALA A 61 -15.15 -3.02 4.44
CA ALA A 61 -15.29 -1.61 4.75
C ALA A 61 -16.55 -1.26 5.55
N SER A 62 -17.59 -2.10 5.57
CA SER A 62 -18.77 -1.86 6.40
C SER A 62 -18.55 -2.18 7.89
N GLY A 63 -17.44 -2.84 8.24
CA GLY A 63 -17.07 -3.16 9.62
C GLY A 63 -16.07 -2.18 10.24
N ILE A 64 -15.63 -1.16 9.48
CA ILE A 64 -14.63 -0.20 9.94
C ILE A 64 -15.23 0.70 11.02
N THR A 65 -14.52 0.83 12.13
CA THR A 65 -14.89 1.70 13.25
C THR A 65 -13.65 2.39 13.81
N GLY A 66 -13.86 3.56 14.41
CA GLY A 66 -12.84 4.30 15.14
C GLY A 66 -11.62 4.68 14.29
N ARG A 67 -10.44 4.62 14.91
CA ARG A 67 -9.16 4.93 14.28
C ARG A 67 -8.63 3.73 13.50
N VAL A 68 -8.12 3.97 12.29
CA VAL A 68 -7.79 2.94 11.31
C VAL A 68 -6.30 2.93 10.98
N LEU A 69 -5.71 1.74 10.97
CA LEU A 69 -4.37 1.49 10.44
C LEU A 69 -4.48 0.74 9.11
N ASP A 70 -3.94 1.29 8.03
CA ASP A 70 -3.86 0.63 6.72
C ASP A 70 -2.44 0.09 6.48
N LEU A 71 -2.24 -1.22 6.65
CA LEU A 71 -0.93 -1.87 6.54
C LEU A 71 -0.64 -2.29 5.10
N GLY A 72 0.43 -1.73 4.52
CA GLY A 72 0.73 -1.86 3.10
C GLY A 72 -0.21 -0.96 2.29
N CYS A 73 -0.30 0.32 2.66
CA CYS A 73 -1.32 1.22 2.10
C CYS A 73 -1.10 1.56 0.62
N GLY A 74 0.08 1.31 0.05
CA GLY A 74 0.43 1.65 -1.31
C GLY A 74 0.16 3.13 -1.62
N ALA A 75 -0.47 3.41 -2.77
CA ALA A 75 -0.91 4.76 -3.13
C ALA A 75 -2.13 5.26 -2.32
N GLY A 76 -2.59 4.53 -1.29
CA GLY A 76 -3.74 4.92 -0.46
C GLY A 76 -5.10 4.57 -1.06
N ARG A 77 -5.21 3.45 -1.80
CA ARG A 77 -6.47 2.96 -2.39
C ARG A 77 -7.62 2.94 -1.37
N HIS A 78 -7.35 2.46 -0.16
CA HIS A 78 -8.33 2.35 0.91
C HIS A 78 -8.27 3.56 1.86
N ALA A 79 -7.07 3.96 2.25
CA ALA A 79 -6.86 5.07 3.17
C ALA A 79 -7.44 6.40 2.66
N VAL A 80 -7.31 6.75 1.38
CA VAL A 80 -7.78 8.04 0.84
C VAL A 80 -9.31 8.17 0.92
N PRO A 81 -10.12 7.21 0.40
CA PRO A 81 -11.58 7.29 0.57
C PRO A 81 -12.03 7.28 2.02
N LEU A 82 -11.37 6.50 2.90
CA LEU A 82 -11.71 6.47 4.32
C LEU A 82 -11.40 7.78 5.04
N THR A 83 -10.28 8.42 4.72
CA THR A 83 -9.98 9.78 5.21
C THR A 83 -11.03 10.78 4.73
N ARG A 84 -11.47 10.69 3.46
CA ARG A 84 -12.55 11.53 2.92
C ARG A 84 -13.88 11.29 3.63
N ASP A 85 -14.15 10.07 4.04
CA ASP A 85 -15.36 9.67 4.78
C ASP A 85 -15.30 10.08 6.28
N GLY A 86 -14.19 10.70 6.72
CA GLY A 86 -14.03 11.29 8.06
C GLY A 86 -13.39 10.36 9.10
N PHE A 87 -12.88 9.20 8.70
CA PHE A 87 -12.10 8.35 9.61
C PHE A 87 -10.71 8.94 9.87
N ASP A 88 -10.20 8.75 11.09
CA ASP A 88 -8.79 8.95 11.40
C ASP A 88 -8.00 7.74 10.89
N VAL A 89 -7.27 7.91 9.79
CA VAL A 89 -6.56 6.83 9.11
C VAL A 89 -5.07 7.12 9.08
N LEU A 90 -4.26 6.13 9.47
CA LEU A 90 -2.82 6.12 9.22
C LEU A 90 -2.47 4.98 8.26
N GLY A 91 -1.91 5.31 7.10
CA GLY A 91 -1.30 4.35 6.19
C GLY A 91 0.17 4.06 6.53
N ILE A 92 0.58 2.80 6.42
CA ILE A 92 1.97 2.38 6.53
C ILE A 92 2.37 1.64 5.26
N ASP A 93 3.50 2.00 4.66
CA ASP A 93 4.09 1.22 3.58
C ASP A 93 5.61 1.23 3.68
N SER A 94 6.26 0.18 3.20
CA SER A 94 7.73 0.10 3.14
C SER A 94 8.32 0.93 2.01
N SER A 95 7.51 1.29 1.01
CA SER A 95 7.88 2.09 -0.16
C SER A 95 7.78 3.59 0.15
N PRO A 96 8.90 4.34 0.16
CA PRO A 96 8.85 5.80 0.30
C PRO A 96 8.02 6.49 -0.79
N GLY A 97 8.15 6.05 -2.05
CA GLY A 97 7.41 6.61 -3.17
C GLY A 97 5.90 6.35 -3.08
N ALA A 98 5.48 5.18 -2.58
CA ALA A 98 4.07 4.90 -2.32
C ALA A 98 3.50 5.82 -1.23
N VAL A 99 4.24 5.99 -0.13
CA VAL A 99 3.87 6.89 0.97
C VAL A 99 3.73 8.33 0.50
N ASP A 100 4.66 8.81 -0.33
CA ASP A 100 4.58 10.17 -0.89
C ASP A 100 3.34 10.33 -1.78
N VAL A 101 3.04 9.36 -2.64
CA VAL A 101 1.82 9.37 -3.47
C VAL A 101 0.56 9.37 -2.59
N ALA A 102 0.51 8.53 -1.55
CA ALA A 102 -0.65 8.46 -0.65
C ALA A 102 -0.89 9.80 0.06
N ARG A 103 0.18 10.44 0.55
CA ARG A 103 0.12 11.77 1.18
C ARG A 103 -0.42 12.83 0.22
N GLU A 104 0.11 12.87 -0.99
CA GLU A 104 -0.35 13.82 -2.02
C GLU A 104 -1.82 13.61 -2.41
N ARG A 105 -2.29 12.35 -2.36
CA ARG A 105 -3.69 12.01 -2.60
C ARG A 105 -4.62 12.33 -1.42
N GLY A 106 -4.08 12.74 -0.28
CA GLY A 106 -4.87 13.30 0.82
C GLY A 106 -5.11 12.39 2.02
N THR A 107 -4.24 11.41 2.28
CA THR A 107 -4.28 10.62 3.53
C THR A 107 -2.98 10.73 4.33
N ALA A 108 -3.05 10.54 5.64
CA ALA A 108 -1.85 10.46 6.47
C ALA A 108 -1.18 9.11 6.23
N ALA A 109 0.10 9.12 5.87
CA ALA A 109 0.88 7.90 5.68
C ALA A 109 2.32 8.08 6.19
N MET A 110 3.01 6.99 6.50
CA MET A 110 4.44 7.00 6.83
C MET A 110 5.16 5.75 6.35
N VAL A 111 6.48 5.89 6.17
CA VAL A 111 7.34 4.78 5.79
C VAL A 111 7.55 3.88 7.00
N GLY A 112 7.24 2.60 6.85
CA GLY A 112 7.37 1.62 7.92
C GLY A 112 7.09 0.19 7.48
N ARG A 113 7.36 -0.75 8.37
CA ARG A 113 7.00 -2.16 8.18
C ARG A 113 5.96 -2.57 9.21
N ALA A 114 5.08 -3.47 8.81
CA ALA A 114 4.03 -4.00 9.69
C ALA A 114 4.59 -4.70 10.96
N ASP A 115 5.80 -5.25 10.89
CA ASP A 115 6.47 -5.91 12.02
C ASP A 115 7.44 -5.00 12.81
N ALA A 116 7.51 -3.71 12.45
CA ALA A 116 8.39 -2.73 13.08
C ALA A 116 7.74 -1.34 13.08
N LEU A 117 6.54 -1.25 13.67
CA LEU A 117 5.86 0.02 13.87
C LEU A 117 6.50 0.79 15.05
N PRO A 118 6.64 2.12 14.97
CA PRO A 118 7.08 2.93 16.10
C PRO A 118 6.13 2.82 17.29
N ASP A 119 6.65 2.90 18.52
CA ASP A 119 5.84 2.79 19.74
C ASP A 119 4.87 3.97 19.96
N ASP A 120 5.11 5.10 19.29
CA ASP A 120 4.35 6.35 19.46
C ASP A 120 3.18 6.51 18.47
N VAL A 121 2.94 5.53 17.59
CA VAL A 121 1.80 5.57 16.64
C VAL A 121 0.44 5.42 17.32
N GLY A 122 0.41 4.97 18.58
CA GLY A 122 -0.80 4.80 19.39
C GLY A 122 -1.62 3.57 19.01
N GLY A 123 -2.82 3.48 19.58
CA GLY A 123 -3.77 2.39 19.31
C GLY A 123 -4.64 2.63 18.08
N PHE A 124 -5.22 1.54 17.56
CA PHE A 124 -6.16 1.54 16.45
C PHE A 124 -7.34 0.62 16.78
N ASP A 125 -8.55 1.05 16.41
CA ASP A 125 -9.77 0.27 16.56
C ASP A 125 -9.95 -0.73 15.41
N THR A 126 -9.45 -0.37 14.22
CA THR A 126 -9.48 -1.20 13.02
C THR A 126 -8.09 -1.27 12.37
N ILE A 127 -7.65 -2.47 11.97
CA ILE A 127 -6.45 -2.67 11.16
C ILE A 127 -6.86 -3.31 9.83
N LEU A 128 -6.53 -2.66 8.72
CA LEU A 128 -6.76 -3.17 7.37
C LEU A 128 -5.53 -3.93 6.89
N LEU A 129 -5.77 -5.17 6.43
CA LEU A 129 -4.85 -5.96 5.63
C LEU A 129 -5.60 -6.43 4.37
N LEU A 130 -5.82 -5.50 3.45
CA LEU A 130 -6.55 -5.74 2.20
C LEU A 130 -5.60 -5.72 1.00
N GLY A 131 -5.98 -6.29 -0.15
CA GLY A 131 -5.15 -6.18 -1.37
C GLY A 131 -3.91 -7.07 -1.45
N GLN A 132 -4.03 -8.36 -1.10
CA GLN A 132 -2.93 -9.37 -1.16
C GLN A 132 -1.72 -9.09 -0.26
N ASN A 133 -1.82 -8.15 0.68
CA ASN A 133 -0.73 -7.70 1.56
C ASN A 133 -0.12 -8.78 2.48
N ILE A 134 -0.79 -9.92 2.71
CA ILE A 134 -0.24 -11.02 3.51
C ILE A 134 1.03 -11.63 2.88
N GLY A 135 1.13 -11.63 1.55
CA GLY A 135 2.31 -12.15 0.85
C GLY A 135 3.59 -11.34 1.07
N LEU A 136 3.48 -10.13 1.63
CA LEU A 136 4.61 -9.23 1.88
C LEU A 136 5.18 -9.38 3.31
N LEU A 137 4.52 -10.14 4.19
CA LEU A 137 4.94 -10.33 5.59
C LEU A 137 6.04 -11.39 5.78
N VAL A 138 6.70 -11.82 4.71
CA VAL A 138 7.71 -12.89 4.80
C VAL A 138 9.03 -12.34 5.34
N ARG A 139 9.54 -12.97 6.40
CA ARG A 139 10.92 -12.74 6.88
C ARG A 139 11.90 -13.14 5.77
N ARG A 140 12.79 -12.22 5.40
CA ARG A 140 14.05 -12.54 4.72
C ARG A 140 15.08 -12.97 5.76
#